data_AF-A0A7J9JZQ1-F1
#
_entry.id   AF-A0A7J9JZQ1-F1
#
_cell.length_a   1.000
_cell.length_b   1.000
_cell.length_c   1.000
_cell.angle_alpha   90.00
_cell.angle_beta   90.00
_cell.angle_gamma   90.00
#
_symmetry.space_group_name_H-M   'P 1'
#
loop_
_entity.id
_entity.type
_entity.pdbx_description
1 polymer ?
#
loop_
_entity_poly.entity_id
_entity_poly.type
_entity_poly.pdbx_seq_one_letter_code
_entity_poly.pdbx_strand_id
1 'polypeptide(L)'
;MSLTIPTNLSKSLLKPKINSQLTPKVSRSLVVCSTDKTSLPPSSASPLQAFSAALALSSILLSAPQPAVADIAGLTPCKESKQFAKREKQQIKKLESSLKLYAPDSAPALAIKATIEKTKRRFDNYGKYGLLCGSDGLPHLIVSGDQRHWGEFITPGLLFLYIAGWIGWVGRSYLIAISDDKKPAMKEIIIDVPLATGLIFRGFIWPVAAYRELINGDLVVKDV
;
A
#
# COMPACT_ATOMS: atom_id res chain seq x y z
N MET A 1 -24.52 -52.24 -14.02
CA MET A 1 -24.23 -52.29 -12.57
C MET A 1 -24.27 -50.86 -12.07
N SER A 2 -25.35 -50.51 -11.39
CA SER A 2 -25.66 -49.16 -10.92
C SER A 2 -24.90 -48.88 -9.63
N LEU A 3 -24.18 -47.76 -9.57
CA LEU A 3 -23.56 -47.27 -8.33
C LEU A 3 -24.34 -46.06 -7.83
N THR A 4 -25.21 -46.35 -6.86
CA THR A 4 -26.01 -45.42 -6.08
C THR A 4 -25.15 -44.67 -5.07
N ILE A 5 -25.31 -43.34 -5.03
CA ILE A 5 -24.73 -42.43 -4.03
C ILE A 5 -25.62 -42.47 -2.78
N PRO A 6 -25.09 -42.74 -1.56
CA PRO A 6 -25.87 -42.54 -0.35
C PRO A 6 -25.73 -41.08 0.14
N THR A 7 -26.83 -40.33 -0.01
CA THR A 7 -27.14 -39.14 0.78
C THR A 7 -27.60 -39.56 2.18
N ASN A 8 -26.89 -39.20 3.25
CA ASN A 8 -27.43 -39.04 4.61
C ASN A 8 -26.31 -38.63 5.59
N LEU A 9 -26.24 -37.36 5.97
CA LEU A 9 -26.03 -36.95 7.38
C LEU A 9 -26.18 -35.42 7.53
N SER A 10 -27.43 -34.95 7.55
CA SER A 10 -27.77 -33.60 8.02
C SER A 10 -28.07 -33.65 9.51
N LYS A 11 -27.17 -33.14 10.36
CA LYS A 11 -27.52 -32.66 11.71
C LYS A 11 -26.84 -31.32 11.99
N SER A 12 -27.67 -30.28 11.95
CA SER A 12 -27.38 -28.93 12.41
C SER A 12 -27.58 -28.87 13.93
N LEU A 13 -26.50 -28.59 14.65
CA LEU A 13 -26.49 -28.11 16.04
C LEU A 13 -25.39 -27.05 16.00
N LEU A 14 -25.69 -25.75 16.13
CA LEU A 14 -25.84 -25.06 17.40
C LEU A 14 -26.43 -23.66 17.12
N LYS A 15 -27.52 -23.31 17.83
CA LYS A 15 -28.05 -21.94 17.92
C LYS A 15 -27.51 -21.28 19.18
N PRO A 16 -26.99 -20.03 19.14
CA PRO A 16 -26.93 -19.18 20.32
C PRO A 16 -28.22 -18.37 20.46
N LYS A 17 -28.79 -18.42 21.66
CA LYS A 17 -29.97 -17.66 22.12
C LYS A 17 -29.49 -16.25 22.51
N ILE A 18 -29.72 -15.26 21.66
CA ILE A 18 -29.49 -13.84 22.01
C ILE A 18 -30.82 -13.29 22.52
N ASN A 19 -30.85 -12.97 23.81
CA ASN A 19 -31.98 -12.31 24.47
C ASN A 19 -31.94 -10.83 24.10
N SER A 20 -33.05 -10.35 23.53
CA SER A 20 -33.28 -8.96 23.15
C SER A 20 -33.70 -8.15 24.38
N GLN A 21 -33.02 -7.04 24.64
CA GLN A 21 -33.62 -5.83 25.22
C GLN A 21 -32.62 -4.67 25.11
N LEU A 22 -32.82 -3.78 24.13
CA LEU A 22 -32.34 -2.41 24.19
C LEU A 22 -33.25 -1.52 23.33
N THR A 23 -33.92 -0.62 24.02
CA THR A 23 -34.82 0.43 23.52
C THR A 23 -34.07 1.49 22.71
N PRO A 24 -34.58 1.97 21.56
CA PRO A 24 -34.00 3.11 20.87
C PRO A 24 -34.55 4.42 21.47
N LYS A 25 -33.70 5.20 22.14
CA LYS A 25 -34.01 6.57 22.54
C LYS A 25 -33.70 7.50 21.37
N VAL A 26 -34.76 7.96 20.71
CA VAL A 26 -34.73 8.99 19.67
C VAL A 26 -34.28 10.32 20.29
N SER A 27 -33.11 10.83 19.88
CA SER A 27 -32.71 12.21 20.18
C SER A 27 -32.93 13.07 18.93
N ARG A 28 -33.95 13.93 18.99
CA ARG A 28 -34.17 15.01 18.03
C ARG A 28 -33.28 16.18 18.44
N SER A 29 -32.19 16.42 17.72
CA SER A 29 -31.47 17.68 17.82
C SER A 29 -32.00 18.63 16.76
N LEU A 30 -32.81 19.61 17.19
CA LEU A 30 -33.24 20.74 16.37
C LEU A 30 -32.03 21.67 16.15
N VAL A 31 -31.70 21.91 14.89
CA VAL A 31 -30.79 22.98 14.47
C VAL A 31 -31.59 24.29 14.53
N VAL A 32 -31.17 25.20 15.41
CA VAL A 32 -31.67 26.59 15.45
C VAL A 32 -30.46 27.51 15.26
N CYS A 33 -30.46 28.25 14.14
CA CYS A 33 -29.63 29.42 13.96
C CYS A 33 -30.33 30.63 14.59
N SER A 34 -29.62 31.40 15.40
CA SER A 34 -29.99 32.79 15.66
C SER A 34 -28.72 33.62 15.86
N THR A 35 -28.71 34.71 15.12
CA THR A 35 -27.70 35.75 15.05
C THR A 35 -27.91 36.79 16.17
N ASP A 36 -26.81 37.27 16.74
CA ASP A 36 -26.36 38.67 16.65
C ASP A 36 -26.02 39.42 17.97
N LYS A 37 -24.93 40.21 17.85
CA LYS A 37 -24.51 41.42 18.59
C LYS A 37 -23.57 41.36 19.81
N THR A 38 -22.32 41.69 19.48
CA THR A 38 -21.23 42.32 20.24
C THR A 38 -21.63 43.61 20.98
N SER A 39 -21.05 43.83 22.17
CA SER A 39 -20.94 45.12 22.86
C SER A 39 -19.51 45.69 22.76
N LEU A 40 -19.35 46.90 22.24
CA LEU A 40 -18.14 47.75 22.32
C LEU A 40 -18.29 48.81 23.44
N PRO A 41 -17.18 49.34 24.01
CA PRO A 41 -17.13 50.68 24.58
C PRO A 41 -16.57 51.72 23.57
N PRO A 42 -16.74 53.04 23.82
CA PRO A 42 -16.72 54.07 22.77
C PRO A 42 -15.39 54.83 22.67
N SER A 43 -15.04 55.29 21.46
CA SER A 43 -14.39 56.59 21.22
C SER A 43 -14.22 56.89 19.72
N SER A 44 -14.89 57.96 19.28
CA SER A 44 -14.52 58.97 18.26
C SER A 44 -13.87 58.58 16.91
N ALA A 45 -14.57 59.00 15.83
CA ALA A 45 -14.11 59.49 14.52
C ALA A 45 -14.19 58.57 13.27
N SER A 46 -15.13 58.92 12.38
CA SER A 46 -15.16 58.87 10.88
C SER A 46 -14.92 57.53 10.12
N PRO A 47 -15.88 57.05 9.28
CA PRO A 47 -15.80 55.76 8.59
C PRO A 47 -15.56 55.90 7.06
N LEU A 48 -14.31 55.97 6.59
CA LEU A 48 -14.03 55.82 5.13
C LEU A 48 -12.79 54.99 4.76
N GLN A 49 -12.09 54.36 5.71
CA GLN A 49 -10.89 53.55 5.42
C GLN A 49 -11.11 52.02 5.44
N ALA A 50 -12.29 51.54 5.83
CA ALA A 50 -12.52 50.10 6.01
C ALA A 50 -12.87 49.34 4.72
N PHE A 51 -13.17 50.03 3.61
CA PHE A 51 -13.55 49.37 2.35
C PHE A 51 -12.37 49.04 1.43
N SER A 52 -11.18 49.61 1.64
CA SER A 52 -9.99 49.29 0.85
C SER A 52 -9.27 48.00 1.30
N ALA A 53 -9.42 47.58 2.56
CA ALA A 53 -8.75 46.38 3.07
C ALA A 53 -9.43 45.07 2.59
N ALA A 54 -10.74 45.09 2.37
CA ALA A 54 -11.49 43.90 1.94
C ALA A 54 -11.25 43.55 0.46
N LEU A 55 -11.01 44.55 -0.40
CA LEU A 55 -10.70 44.32 -1.82
C LEU A 55 -9.25 43.85 -2.04
N ALA A 56 -8.30 44.23 -1.17
CA ALA A 56 -6.91 43.80 -1.27
C ALA A 56 -6.72 42.30 -0.91
N LEU A 57 -7.57 41.74 -0.05
CA LEU A 57 -7.53 40.33 0.36
C LEU A 57 -8.18 39.38 -0.67
N SER A 58 -9.04 39.88 -1.56
CA SER A 58 -9.64 39.08 -2.64
C SER A 58 -8.68 38.85 -3.81
N SER A 59 -7.62 39.63 -3.94
CA SER A 59 -6.68 39.59 -5.07
C SER A 59 -5.53 38.57 -4.92
N ILE A 60 -5.42 37.87 -3.78
CA ILE A 60 -4.31 36.94 -3.51
C ILE A 60 -4.67 35.47 -3.83
N LEU A 61 -5.92 35.16 -4.21
CA LEU A 61 -6.37 33.79 -4.45
C LEU A 61 -6.39 33.34 -5.93
N LEU A 62 -5.92 34.15 -6.88
CA LEU A 62 -5.89 33.78 -8.31
C LEU A 62 -4.48 33.48 -8.86
N SER A 63 -3.52 33.14 -8.00
CA SER A 63 -2.31 32.44 -8.41
C SER A 63 -2.46 30.96 -8.09
N ALA A 64 -3.25 30.25 -8.89
CA ALA A 64 -3.16 28.79 -8.94
C ALA A 64 -1.72 28.45 -9.35
N PRO A 65 -0.91 27.76 -8.53
CA PRO A 65 0.37 27.28 -8.98
C PRO A 65 0.08 26.31 -10.12
N GLN A 66 0.65 26.56 -11.30
CA GLN A 66 0.73 25.50 -12.29
C GLN A 66 1.36 24.28 -11.60
N PRO A 67 0.85 23.05 -11.83
CA PRO A 67 1.45 21.87 -11.25
C PRO A 67 2.91 21.85 -11.70
N ALA A 68 3.82 22.15 -10.79
CA ALA A 68 5.23 21.98 -11.02
C ALA A 68 5.43 20.48 -11.19
N VAL A 69 5.43 20.04 -12.45
CA VAL A 69 6.21 18.88 -12.86
C VAL A 69 7.65 19.27 -12.58
N ALA A 70 8.08 19.00 -11.35
CA ALA A 70 9.50 18.96 -11.07
C ALA A 70 10.06 17.89 -11.99
N ASP A 71 10.76 18.32 -13.04
CA ASP A 71 11.62 17.46 -13.85
C ASP A 71 12.71 16.92 -12.92
N ILE A 72 12.42 15.82 -12.23
CA ILE A 72 13.37 15.16 -11.35
C ILE A 72 14.53 14.70 -12.23
N ALA A 73 15.66 15.40 -12.10
CA ALA A 73 16.91 15.16 -12.83
C ALA A 73 16.81 15.16 -14.37
N GLY A 74 15.84 15.87 -14.96
CA GLY A 74 15.67 15.93 -16.42
C GLY A 74 15.13 14.65 -17.05
N LEU A 75 14.52 13.77 -16.24
CA LEU A 75 13.85 12.58 -16.74
C LEU A 75 12.43 12.92 -17.20
N THR A 76 12.07 12.41 -18.37
CA THR A 76 10.74 12.59 -18.96
C THR A 76 9.84 11.41 -18.64
N PRO A 77 8.51 11.58 -18.53
CA PRO A 77 7.59 10.46 -18.38
C PRO A 77 7.80 9.42 -19.50
N CYS A 78 7.92 8.13 -19.14
CA CYS A 78 8.17 7.07 -20.11
C CYS A 78 7.11 6.99 -21.21
N LYS A 79 5.87 7.42 -20.93
CA LYS A 79 4.78 7.53 -21.90
C LYS A 79 5.10 8.45 -23.08
N GLU A 80 5.89 9.50 -22.85
CA GLU A 80 6.21 10.54 -23.85
C GLU A 80 7.60 10.37 -24.47
N SER A 81 8.41 9.46 -23.91
CA SER A 81 9.77 9.19 -24.40
C SER A 81 9.76 8.48 -25.76
N LYS A 82 10.26 9.18 -26.79
CA LYS A 82 10.46 8.61 -28.13
C LYS A 82 11.41 7.40 -28.12
N GLN A 83 12.39 7.38 -27.21
CA GLN A 83 13.36 6.28 -27.10
C GLN A 83 12.73 5.02 -26.49
N PHE A 84 11.84 5.18 -25.51
CA PHE A 84 11.06 4.09 -24.93
C PHE A 84 10.17 3.41 -25.99
N ALA A 85 9.44 4.20 -26.78
CA ALA A 85 8.60 3.68 -27.88
C ALA A 85 9.42 3.00 -28.99
N LYS A 86 10.65 3.47 -29.26
CA LYS A 86 11.57 2.80 -30.21
C LYS A 86 11.97 1.41 -29.70
N ARG A 87 12.28 1.27 -28.41
CA ARG A 87 12.64 -0.03 -27.81
C ARG A 87 11.49 -1.02 -27.83
N GLU A 88 10.28 -0.57 -27.53
CA GLU A 88 9.08 -1.39 -27.65
C GLU A 88 8.94 -1.96 -29.07
N LYS A 89 8.98 -1.09 -30.08
CA LYS A 89 8.89 -1.49 -31.49
C LYS A 89 10.02 -2.45 -31.90
N GLN A 90 11.24 -2.23 -31.42
CA GLN A 90 12.37 -3.11 -31.70
C GLN A 90 12.19 -4.51 -31.08
N GLN A 91 11.70 -4.59 -29.84
CA GLN A 91 11.42 -5.88 -29.19
C GLN A 91 10.26 -6.62 -29.87
N ILE A 92 9.18 -5.91 -30.23
CA ILE A 92 8.06 -6.51 -30.95
C ILE A 92 8.51 -7.01 -32.33
N LYS A 93 9.28 -6.21 -33.09
CA LYS A 93 9.81 -6.62 -34.40
C LYS A 93 10.67 -7.89 -34.31
N LYS A 94 11.50 -8.03 -33.26
CA LYS A 94 12.33 -9.23 -33.04
C LYS A 94 11.48 -10.47 -32.73
N LEU A 95 10.39 -10.30 -31.98
CA LEU A 95 9.44 -11.38 -31.70
C LEU A 95 8.63 -11.74 -32.96
N GLU A 96 8.19 -10.76 -33.73
CA GLU A 96 7.49 -10.96 -35.00
C GLU A 96 8.38 -11.60 -36.06
N SER A 97 9.67 -11.25 -36.13
CA SER A 97 10.62 -11.93 -37.03
C SER A 97 10.79 -13.39 -36.65
N SER A 98 10.78 -13.69 -35.35
CA SER A 98 10.85 -15.08 -34.84
C SER A 98 9.55 -15.83 -35.10
N LEU A 99 8.40 -15.17 -35.02
CA LEU A 99 7.08 -15.75 -35.29
C LEU A 99 6.94 -16.23 -36.74
N LYS A 100 7.57 -15.56 -37.70
CA LYS A 100 7.55 -15.94 -39.13
C LYS A 100 8.24 -17.28 -39.42
N LEU A 101 9.10 -17.77 -38.53
CA LEU A 101 9.80 -19.05 -38.68
C LEU A 101 8.92 -20.25 -38.32
N TYR A 102 7.77 -20.03 -37.69
CA TYR A 102 6.90 -21.09 -37.17
C TYR A 102 5.53 -21.05 -37.84
N ALA A 103 4.91 -22.22 -37.99
CA ALA A 103 3.54 -22.35 -38.50
C ALA A 103 2.54 -21.70 -37.53
N PRO A 104 1.48 -21.04 -38.03
CA PRO A 104 0.59 -20.18 -37.23
C PRO A 104 -0.22 -20.90 -36.13
N ASP A 105 -0.36 -22.21 -36.25
CA ASP A 105 -1.07 -23.16 -35.40
C ASP A 105 -0.14 -23.98 -34.49
N SER A 106 1.18 -23.81 -34.64
CA SER A 106 2.16 -24.51 -33.81
C SER A 106 2.22 -23.95 -32.38
N ALA A 107 2.48 -24.82 -31.40
CA ALA A 107 2.71 -24.43 -30.00
C ALA A 107 3.72 -23.26 -29.80
N PRO A 108 4.88 -23.21 -30.51
CA PRO A 108 5.79 -22.07 -30.39
C PRO A 108 5.20 -20.76 -30.91
N ALA A 109 4.37 -20.78 -31.97
CA ALA A 109 3.74 -19.57 -32.47
C ALA A 109 2.75 -18.98 -31.45
N LEU A 110 1.99 -19.81 -30.74
CA LEU A 110 1.11 -19.37 -29.66
C LEU A 110 1.90 -18.77 -28.49
N ALA A 111 3.00 -19.39 -28.09
CA ALA A 111 3.87 -18.89 -27.03
C ALA A 111 4.51 -17.53 -27.39
N ILE A 112 4.91 -17.34 -28.65
CA ILE A 112 5.45 -16.06 -29.13
C ILE A 112 4.36 -14.98 -29.14
N LYS A 113 3.13 -15.29 -29.59
CA LYS A 113 1.98 -14.37 -29.51
C LYS A 113 1.70 -13.92 -28.08
N ALA A 114 1.67 -14.86 -27.12
CA ALA A 114 1.51 -14.55 -25.70
C ALA A 114 2.67 -13.70 -25.16
N THR A 115 3.90 -13.90 -25.66
CA THR A 115 5.07 -13.10 -25.29
C THR A 115 5.00 -11.68 -25.85
N ILE A 116 4.50 -11.51 -27.08
CA ILE A 116 4.24 -10.19 -27.68
C ILE A 116 3.20 -9.43 -26.83
N GLU A 117 2.11 -10.09 -26.45
CA GLU A 117 1.07 -9.49 -25.60
C GLU A 117 1.60 -9.11 -24.21
N LYS A 118 2.34 -10.01 -23.54
CA LYS A 118 3.02 -9.73 -22.28
C LYS A 118 3.98 -8.54 -22.39
N THR A 119 4.70 -8.46 -23.50
CA THR A 119 5.65 -7.36 -23.75
C THR A 119 4.91 -6.04 -23.91
N LYS A 120 3.86 -5.99 -24.74
CA LYS A 120 3.00 -4.80 -24.87
C LYS A 120 2.43 -4.36 -23.53
N ARG A 121 1.83 -5.31 -22.78
CA ARG A 121 1.29 -5.05 -21.44
C ARG A 121 2.36 -4.51 -20.48
N ARG A 122 3.58 -5.00 -20.54
CA ARG A 122 4.69 -4.51 -19.71
C ARG A 122 5.07 -3.08 -20.05
N PHE A 123 5.22 -2.75 -21.34
CA PHE A 123 5.51 -1.38 -21.77
C PHE A 123 4.36 -0.41 -21.44
N ASP A 124 3.11 -0.84 -21.62
CA ASP A 124 1.92 -0.09 -21.23
C ASP A 124 1.87 0.18 -19.72
N ASN A 125 2.16 -0.84 -18.90
CA ASN A 125 2.21 -0.72 -17.46
C ASN A 125 3.28 0.29 -17.04
N TYR A 126 4.50 0.19 -17.58
CA TYR A 126 5.59 1.13 -17.29
C TYR A 126 5.25 2.57 -17.70
N GLY A 127 4.50 2.78 -18.79
CA GLY A 127 4.00 4.09 -19.18
C GLY A 127 2.85 4.62 -18.31
N LYS A 128 2.04 3.73 -17.70
CA LYS A 128 0.89 4.08 -16.85
C LYS A 128 1.28 4.39 -15.40
N TYR A 129 2.27 3.68 -14.85
CA TYR A 129 2.73 3.90 -13.48
C TYR A 129 3.53 5.19 -13.29
N GLY A 130 3.64 6.03 -14.33
CA GLY A 130 4.32 7.32 -14.24
C GLY A 130 5.83 7.23 -14.14
N LEU A 131 6.41 6.06 -14.48
CA LEU A 131 7.87 5.87 -14.43
C LEU A 131 8.57 6.92 -15.29
N LEU A 132 9.71 7.37 -14.80
CA LEU A 132 10.53 8.38 -15.45
C LEU A 132 11.62 7.71 -16.30
N CYS A 133 11.73 8.10 -17.56
CA CYS A 133 12.69 7.57 -18.52
C CYS A 133 13.80 8.59 -18.79
N GLY A 134 15.05 8.13 -18.72
CA GLY A 134 16.22 8.91 -19.12
C GLY A 134 16.41 8.96 -20.64
N SER A 135 17.55 9.50 -21.09
CA SER A 135 17.93 9.60 -22.50
C SER A 135 17.99 8.24 -23.22
N ASP A 136 18.24 7.16 -22.47
CA ASP A 136 18.32 5.81 -23.02
C ASP A 136 16.95 5.18 -23.29
N GLY A 137 15.86 5.81 -22.83
CA GLY A 137 14.51 5.26 -22.90
C GLY A 137 14.31 4.05 -21.98
N LEU A 138 15.07 3.95 -20.88
CA LEU A 138 14.86 2.97 -19.83
C LEU A 138 14.19 3.65 -18.61
N PRO A 139 13.20 2.98 -17.97
CA PRO A 139 12.62 3.47 -16.72
C PRO A 139 13.66 3.49 -15.61
N HIS A 140 13.79 4.63 -14.94
CA HIS A 140 14.58 4.83 -13.73
C HIS A 140 13.63 4.99 -12.55
N LEU A 141 14.09 4.55 -11.38
CA LEU A 141 13.33 4.65 -10.14
C LEU A 141 13.85 5.83 -9.31
N ILE A 142 12.95 6.60 -8.72
CA ILE A 142 13.26 7.71 -7.83
C ILE A 142 13.03 7.26 -6.38
N VAL A 143 14.12 7.19 -5.62
CA VAL A 143 14.10 6.77 -4.20
C VAL A 143 14.05 7.93 -3.21
N SER A 144 13.90 9.17 -3.68
CA SER A 144 13.98 10.39 -2.87
C SER A 144 12.80 10.63 -1.93
N GLY A 145 11.78 9.76 -1.93
CA GLY A 145 10.60 9.92 -1.07
C GLY A 145 9.60 10.97 -1.55
N ASP A 146 9.62 11.32 -2.84
CA ASP A 146 8.58 12.16 -3.46
C ASP A 146 7.24 11.41 -3.55
N GLN A 147 6.15 12.04 -3.11
CA GLN A 147 4.80 11.45 -3.01
C GLN A 147 4.35 10.79 -4.31
N ARG A 148 4.70 11.37 -5.47
CA ARG A 148 4.29 10.86 -6.79
C ARG A 148 4.96 9.53 -7.16
N HIS A 149 6.10 9.22 -6.54
CA HIS A 149 6.92 8.05 -6.82
C HIS A 149 7.02 7.10 -5.60
N TRP A 150 6.17 7.26 -4.57
CA TRP A 150 6.15 6.37 -3.40
C TRP A 150 5.85 4.90 -3.75
N GLY A 151 5.15 4.65 -4.85
CA GLY A 151 4.90 3.31 -5.35
C GLY A 151 6.15 2.59 -5.84
N GLU A 152 7.23 3.32 -6.17
CA GLU A 152 8.45 2.75 -6.73
C GLU A 152 9.36 2.12 -5.67
N PHE A 153 9.48 2.76 -4.50
CA PHE A 153 10.43 2.33 -3.47
C PHE A 153 9.83 2.28 -2.05
N ILE A 154 9.08 3.31 -1.62
CA ILE A 154 8.60 3.39 -0.23
C ILE A 154 7.55 2.31 0.05
N THR A 155 6.57 2.13 -0.83
CA THR A 155 5.52 1.12 -0.67
C THR A 155 6.10 -0.31 -0.63
N PRO A 156 6.91 -0.75 -1.62
CA PRO A 156 7.55 -2.06 -1.56
C PRO A 156 8.59 -2.18 -0.43
N GLY A 157 9.26 -1.09 -0.05
CA GLY A 157 10.23 -1.06 1.04
C GLY A 157 9.58 -1.26 2.42
N LEU A 158 8.47 -0.57 2.70
CA LEU A 158 7.69 -0.78 3.92
C LEU A 158 7.09 -2.20 3.97
N LEU A 159 6.62 -2.71 2.83
CA LEU A 159 6.15 -4.08 2.73
C LEU A 159 7.27 -5.08 3.05
N PHE A 160 8.48 -4.85 2.52
CA PHE A 160 9.65 -5.66 2.83
C PHE A 160 10.00 -5.62 4.32
N LEU A 161 10.11 -4.42 4.91
CA LEU A 161 10.40 -4.28 6.35
C LEU A 161 9.32 -4.93 7.22
N TYR A 162 8.06 -4.85 6.81
CA TYR A 162 6.97 -5.51 7.52
C TYR A 162 7.11 -7.03 7.52
N ILE A 163 7.41 -7.64 6.37
CA ILE A 163 7.60 -9.08 6.25
C ILE A 163 8.88 -9.53 6.99
N ALA A 164 9.98 -8.81 6.82
CA ALA A 164 11.24 -9.11 7.49
C ALA A 164 11.13 -8.99 9.01
N GLY A 165 10.47 -7.94 9.51
CA GLY A 165 10.19 -7.75 10.92
C GLY A 165 9.25 -8.80 11.48
N TRP A 166 8.24 -9.25 10.72
CA TRP A 166 7.38 -10.35 11.12
C TRP A 166 8.19 -11.65 11.30
N ILE A 167 9.01 -12.02 10.31
CA ILE A 167 9.86 -13.22 10.39
C ILE A 167 10.80 -13.14 11.59
N GLY A 168 11.49 -12.01 11.77
CA GLY A 168 12.41 -11.79 12.88
C GLY A 168 11.70 -11.85 14.25
N TRP A 169 10.51 -11.26 14.35
CA TRP A 169 9.73 -11.24 15.59
C TRP A 169 9.23 -12.62 16.00
N VAL A 170 8.75 -13.41 15.03
CA VAL A 170 8.33 -14.80 15.28
C VAL A 170 9.51 -15.65 15.69
N GLY A 171 10.66 -15.49 15.03
CA GLY A 171 11.91 -16.16 15.39
C GLY A 171 12.34 -15.86 16.82
N ARG A 172 12.41 -14.56 17.19
CA ARG A 172 12.71 -14.14 18.58
C ARG A 172 11.72 -14.73 19.58
N SER A 173 10.42 -14.61 19.29
CA SER A 173 9.37 -15.10 20.19
C SER A 173 9.43 -16.61 20.40
N TYR A 174 9.78 -17.37 19.35
CA TYR A 174 9.93 -18.82 19.43
C TYR A 174 11.13 -19.21 20.30
N LEU A 175 12.29 -18.56 20.09
CA LEU A 175 13.49 -18.81 20.89
C LEU A 175 13.28 -18.49 22.39
N ILE A 176 12.57 -17.40 22.70
CA ILE A 176 12.22 -17.06 24.09
C ILE A 176 11.24 -18.08 24.68
N ALA A 177 10.26 -18.57 23.90
CA ALA A 177 9.29 -19.53 24.41
C ALA A 177 9.89 -20.91 24.72
N ILE A 178 10.97 -21.30 24.03
CA ILE A 178 11.65 -22.59 24.27
C ILE A 178 12.83 -22.48 25.24
N SER A 179 13.30 -21.27 25.59
CA SER A 179 14.49 -21.09 26.45
C SER A 179 14.33 -21.66 27.84
N ASP A 180 13.08 -21.71 28.35
CA ASP A 180 12.76 -22.23 29.68
C ASP A 180 12.54 -23.76 29.71
N ASP A 181 12.61 -24.43 28.55
CA ASP A 181 12.46 -25.89 28.48
C ASP A 181 13.75 -26.60 28.96
N LYS A 182 13.63 -27.86 29.37
CA LYS A 182 14.75 -28.65 29.91
C LYS A 182 15.86 -28.90 28.88
N LYS A 183 15.53 -28.85 27.58
CA LYS A 183 16.45 -29.11 26.45
C LYS A 183 16.09 -28.23 25.24
N PRO A 184 16.38 -26.91 25.28
CA PRO A 184 16.00 -25.96 24.22
C PRO A 184 16.60 -26.34 22.86
N ALA A 185 17.84 -26.81 22.84
CA ALA A 185 18.53 -27.23 21.61
C ALA A 185 17.81 -28.36 20.84
N MET A 186 17.03 -29.22 21.52
CA MET A 186 16.24 -30.25 20.81
C MET A 186 15.01 -29.65 20.11
N LYS A 187 14.44 -28.57 20.65
CA LYS A 187 13.29 -27.85 20.08
C LYS A 187 13.69 -26.89 18.96
N GLU A 188 14.97 -26.63 18.78
CA GLU A 188 15.52 -25.94 17.61
C GLU A 188 15.67 -26.88 16.41
N ILE A 189 16.11 -28.13 16.65
CA ILE A 189 16.26 -29.15 15.60
C ILE A 189 14.89 -29.73 15.19
N ILE A 190 14.08 -30.08 16.19
CA ILE A 190 12.73 -30.60 16.01
C ILE A 190 11.76 -29.51 16.44
N ILE A 191 11.35 -28.68 15.47
CA ILE A 191 10.49 -27.53 15.72
C ILE A 191 9.13 -27.99 16.25
N ASP A 192 8.68 -27.33 17.32
CA ASP A 192 7.34 -27.49 17.86
C ASP A 192 6.35 -26.74 16.97
N VAL A 193 5.86 -27.43 15.93
CA VAL A 193 4.94 -26.87 14.91
C VAL A 193 3.68 -26.26 15.54
N PRO A 194 3.01 -26.89 16.53
CA PRO A 194 1.88 -26.27 17.23
C PRO A 194 2.21 -24.91 17.87
N LEU A 195 3.32 -24.83 18.60
CA LEU A 195 3.74 -23.59 19.27
C LEU A 195 4.15 -22.53 18.23
N ALA A 196 4.95 -22.92 17.23
CA ALA A 196 5.38 -22.03 16.15
C ALA A 196 4.20 -21.42 15.40
N THR A 197 3.19 -22.23 15.06
CA THR A 197 1.97 -21.74 14.38
C THR A 197 1.23 -20.70 15.22
N GLY A 198 1.14 -20.92 16.55
CA GLY A 198 0.54 -19.96 17.47
C GLY A 198 1.32 -18.64 17.59
N LEU A 199 2.63 -18.66 17.41
CA LEU A 199 3.48 -17.47 17.41
C LEU A 199 3.47 -16.74 16.06
N ILE A 200 3.38 -17.46 14.94
CA ILE A 200 3.29 -16.88 13.59
C ILE A 200 2.12 -15.89 13.51
N PHE A 201 0.93 -16.26 14.01
CA PHE A 201 -0.23 -15.36 13.99
C PHE A 201 -0.07 -14.15 14.91
N ARG A 202 0.65 -14.27 16.04
CA ARG A 202 0.95 -13.15 16.93
C ARG A 202 1.93 -12.16 16.30
N GLY A 203 2.82 -12.64 15.42
CA GLY A 203 3.76 -11.80 14.69
C GLY A 203 3.13 -10.80 13.72
N PHE A 204 1.83 -10.90 13.40
CA PHE A 204 1.17 -9.90 12.54
C PHE A 204 1.15 -8.50 13.18
N ILE A 205 1.03 -8.41 14.51
CA ILE A 205 1.04 -7.12 15.22
C ILE A 205 2.43 -6.72 15.73
N TRP A 206 3.50 -7.30 15.15
CA TRP A 206 4.88 -7.09 15.59
C TRP A 206 5.31 -5.62 15.69
N PRO A 207 4.91 -4.66 14.82
CA PRO A 207 5.44 -3.30 14.92
C PRO A 207 5.01 -2.64 16.23
N VAL A 208 3.77 -2.89 16.66
CA VAL A 208 3.23 -2.34 17.91
C VAL A 208 3.78 -3.08 19.13
N ALA A 209 3.87 -4.42 19.05
CA ALA A 209 4.42 -5.23 20.13
C ALA A 209 5.90 -4.91 20.40
N ALA A 210 6.71 -4.88 19.34
CA ALA A 210 8.13 -4.53 19.40
C ALA A 210 8.34 -3.10 19.91
N TYR A 211 7.52 -2.14 19.46
CA TYR A 211 7.61 -0.76 19.95
C TYR A 211 7.28 -0.65 21.44
N ARG A 212 6.28 -1.40 21.94
CA ARG A 212 5.97 -1.45 23.38
C ARG A 212 7.08 -2.11 24.18
N GLU A 213 7.61 -3.25 23.73
CA GLU A 213 8.73 -3.92 24.40
C GLU A 213 10.01 -3.07 24.39
N LEU A 214 10.24 -2.27 23.34
CA LEU A 214 11.33 -1.31 23.28
C LEU A 214 11.20 -0.22 24.36
N ILE A 215 10.00 0.37 24.51
CA ILE A 215 9.73 1.40 25.54
C ILE A 215 9.81 0.81 26.95
N ASN A 216 9.31 -0.42 27.12
CA ASN A 216 9.34 -1.11 28.40
C ASN A 216 10.76 -1.62 28.77
N GLY A 217 11.69 -1.63 27.82
CA GLY A 217 13.06 -2.10 28.03
C GLY A 217 13.22 -3.61 28.06
N ASP A 218 12.24 -4.37 27.54
CA ASP A 218 12.25 -5.85 27.48
C ASP A 218 12.79 -6.38 26.13
N LEU A 219 13.03 -5.47 25.17
CA LEU A 219 13.58 -5.82 23.87
C LEU A 219 15.10 -6.10 23.93
N VAL A 220 15.82 -5.41 24.81
CA VAL A 220 17.27 -5.47 24.93
C VAL A 220 17.67 -5.99 26.30
N VAL A 221 18.72 -6.81 26.35
CA VAL A 221 19.36 -7.18 27.60
C VAL A 221 20.18 -5.98 28.07
N LYS A 222 20.16 -5.69 29.37
CA LYS A 222 21.07 -4.71 29.95
C LYS A 222 22.45 -5.36 30.02
N ASP A 223 23.40 -4.80 29.29
CA ASP A 223 24.81 -5.12 29.51
C ASP A 223 25.18 -4.62 30.92
N VAL A 224 25.87 -5.50 31.65
CA VAL A 224 26.42 -5.26 33.00
C VAL A 224 27.19 -3.95 33.10
#